data_AF-A0A973XRM5-F1
#
_entry.id   AF-A0A973XRM5-F1
#
_cell.length_a   1.000
_cell.length_b   1.000
_cell.length_c   1.000
_cell.angle_alpha   90.00
_cell.angle_beta   90.00
_cell.angle_gamma   90.00
#
_symmetry.space_group_name_H-M   'P 1'
#
loop_
_entity.id
_entity.type
_entity.pdbx_description
1 polymer ?
#
loop_
_entity_poly.entity_id
_entity_poly.type
_entity_poly.pdbx_seq_one_letter_code
_entity_poly.pdbx_strand_id
1 'polypeptide(L)'
;MIRSLLSRLAAARPRPRGAAAASLSPEAVGAPARPPGRATLRDWAELLRVSALFTVPGDALAGAAAAGLRPNRGTALAVGASLCLYEAGMALNDWADRDEDAVDRPHRPIPSGRIAPGAALAAAGALTAAGLALASRAGRPALAVATALSATVWAYDLRLKHTAAGPAAMATARGLDLLLGATATLSATRQPATGEPRFGPAAAASSPDAAVVSARGAVAASSPGA
;
A
#
# COMPACT_ATOMS: atom_id res chain seq x y z
N MET A 1 -8.84 39.97 -17.14
CA MET A 1 -9.75 41.06 -17.50
C MET A 1 -10.62 40.79 -18.75
N ILE A 2 -10.83 39.55 -19.25
CA ILE A 2 -11.72 39.30 -20.43
C ILE A 2 -12.42 37.91 -20.35
N ARG A 3 -12.94 37.51 -19.17
CA ARG A 3 -13.85 36.35 -19.06
C ARG A 3 -15.00 36.55 -18.04
N SER A 4 -15.15 37.77 -17.51
CA SER A 4 -16.11 38.13 -16.44
C SER A 4 -17.38 38.86 -16.95
N LEU A 5 -17.58 39.00 -18.27
CA LEU A 5 -18.62 39.87 -18.82
C LEU A 5 -19.67 39.20 -19.73
N LEU A 6 -19.66 37.87 -19.88
CA LEU A 6 -20.62 37.16 -20.76
C LEU A 6 -21.60 36.22 -20.04
N SER A 7 -21.63 36.21 -18.71
CA SER A 7 -22.57 35.42 -17.90
C SER A 7 -23.70 36.23 -17.26
N ARG A 8 -23.87 37.51 -17.63
CA ARG A 8 -24.85 38.42 -16.99
C ARG A 8 -26.02 38.90 -17.87
N LEU A 9 -26.22 38.37 -19.07
CA LEU A 9 -27.31 38.81 -19.96
C LEU A 9 -28.06 37.68 -20.67
N ALA A 10 -28.47 36.65 -19.91
CA ALA A 10 -29.47 35.70 -20.37
C ALA A 10 -30.56 35.50 -19.30
N ALA A 11 -31.75 36.04 -19.61
CA ALA A 11 -33.05 35.67 -19.09
C ALA A 11 -33.46 36.12 -17.67
N ALA A 12 -33.66 37.43 -17.51
CA ALA A 12 -34.69 37.95 -16.60
C ALA A 12 -36.06 37.89 -17.31
N ARG A 13 -36.95 37.00 -16.86
CA ARG A 13 -38.40 37.07 -17.14
C ARG A 13 -39.16 36.90 -15.83
N PRO A 14 -40.02 37.84 -15.41
CA PRO A 14 -40.91 37.64 -14.28
C PRO A 14 -42.22 37.00 -14.75
N ARG A 15 -42.72 35.97 -14.05
CA ARG A 15 -44.07 35.40 -14.23
C ARG A 15 -44.64 34.90 -12.89
N PRO A 16 -45.98 34.78 -12.77
CA PRO A 16 -46.78 35.50 -11.77
C PRO A 16 -47.08 34.70 -10.49
N ARG A 17 -47.50 35.44 -9.45
CA ARG A 17 -48.15 34.91 -8.24
C ARG A 17 -49.57 34.44 -8.58
N GLY A 18 -49.94 33.25 -8.13
CA GLY A 18 -51.31 32.75 -8.18
C GLY A 18 -51.41 31.30 -7.72
N ALA A 19 -52.08 31.09 -6.59
CA ALA A 19 -52.28 29.85 -5.85
C ALA A 19 -52.84 28.67 -6.66
N ALA A 20 -52.41 27.45 -6.32
CA ALA A 20 -53.28 26.28 -6.21
C ALA A 20 -52.56 25.20 -5.38
N ALA A 21 -53.09 24.95 -4.18
CA ALA A 21 -52.78 23.77 -3.39
C ALA A 21 -53.28 22.52 -4.12
N ALA A 22 -52.41 21.53 -4.31
CA ALA A 22 -52.83 20.16 -4.62
C ALA A 22 -51.73 19.17 -4.23
N SER A 23 -52.09 18.32 -3.26
CA SER A 23 -51.55 16.99 -2.97
C SER A 23 -50.03 16.84 -2.77
N LEU A 24 -49.60 17.03 -1.53
CA LEU A 24 -48.48 16.28 -0.98
C LEU A 24 -48.90 14.82 -0.85
N SER A 25 -48.38 13.94 -1.71
CA SER A 25 -48.45 12.50 -1.52
C SER A 25 -47.53 12.12 -0.35
N PRO A 26 -48.03 11.54 0.75
CA PRO A 26 -47.19 11.01 1.81
C PRO A 26 -46.82 9.57 1.44
N GLU A 27 -45.90 9.41 0.48
CA GLU A 27 -45.33 8.09 0.15
C GLU A 27 -43.83 8.02 0.47
N ALA A 28 -43.45 8.65 1.59
CA ALA A 28 -42.23 8.31 2.32
C ALA A 28 -42.61 7.41 3.50
N VAL A 29 -43.24 6.26 3.21
CA VAL A 29 -43.42 5.20 4.20
C VAL A 29 -42.06 4.55 4.38
N GLY A 30 -41.46 4.83 5.54
CA GLY A 30 -40.12 4.42 5.91
C GLY A 30 -39.84 2.96 5.62
N ALA A 31 -38.76 2.71 4.88
CA ALA A 31 -38.01 1.49 5.08
C ALA A 31 -37.68 1.42 6.58
N PRO A 32 -37.95 0.29 7.26
CA PRO A 32 -37.69 0.19 8.69
C PRO A 32 -36.20 0.50 8.92
N ALA A 33 -35.93 1.57 9.68
CA ALA A 33 -34.61 1.82 10.22
C ALA A 33 -34.20 0.55 10.96
N ARG A 34 -33.27 -0.20 10.36
CA ARG A 34 -32.79 -1.46 10.93
C ARG A 34 -32.30 -1.11 12.34
N PRO A 35 -32.73 -1.84 13.39
CA PRO A 35 -32.24 -1.57 14.73
C PRO A 35 -30.71 -1.58 14.71
N PRO A 36 -30.02 -0.82 15.59
CA PRO A 36 -28.55 -0.75 15.65
C PRO A 36 -28.00 -2.13 16.00
N GLY A 37 -27.91 -2.97 14.98
CA GLY A 37 -27.55 -4.37 15.04
C GLY A 37 -26.24 -4.49 14.30
N ARG A 38 -25.21 -4.88 15.05
CA ARG A 38 -23.86 -5.30 14.63
C ARG A 38 -23.70 -5.36 13.11
N ALA A 39 -22.88 -4.45 12.56
CA ALA A 39 -22.49 -4.43 11.16
C ALA A 39 -22.31 -5.86 10.62
N THR A 40 -23.02 -6.20 9.56
CA THR A 40 -22.94 -7.54 8.98
C THR A 40 -21.63 -7.68 8.19
N LEU A 41 -21.18 -8.91 7.96
CA LEU A 41 -20.00 -9.16 7.10
C LEU A 41 -20.17 -8.56 5.70
N ARG A 42 -21.41 -8.46 5.21
CA ARG A 42 -21.72 -7.82 3.94
C ARG A 42 -21.45 -6.32 3.96
N ASP A 43 -21.80 -5.64 5.06
CA ASP A 43 -21.58 -4.20 5.22
C ASP A 43 -20.08 -3.90 5.25
N TRP A 44 -19.30 -4.75 5.92
CA TRP A 44 -17.85 -4.68 5.91
C TRP A 44 -17.26 -4.98 4.53
N ALA A 45 -17.78 -5.96 3.80
CA ALA A 45 -17.31 -6.26 2.44
C ALA A 45 -17.63 -5.15 1.43
N GLU A 46 -18.75 -4.45 1.61
CA GLU A 46 -19.13 -3.27 0.83
C GLU A 46 -18.18 -2.10 1.11
N LEU A 47 -17.87 -1.84 2.39
CA LEU A 47 -16.93 -0.79 2.82
C LEU A 47 -15.50 -1.09 2.37
N LEU A 48 -15.03 -2.32 2.59
CA LEU A 48 -13.70 -2.81 2.22
C LEU A 48 -13.60 -3.25 0.75
N ARG A 49 -14.53 -2.76 -0.10
CA ARG A 49 -14.64 -3.03 -1.55
C ARG A 49 -13.93 -4.31 -2.01
N VAL A 50 -14.33 -5.47 -1.47
CA VAL A 50 -13.53 -6.72 -1.54
C VAL A 50 -13.21 -7.13 -2.98
N SER A 51 -14.07 -6.75 -3.94
CA SER A 51 -13.85 -6.97 -5.37
C SER A 51 -12.60 -6.27 -5.94
N ALA A 52 -12.15 -5.17 -5.35
CA ALA A 52 -10.97 -4.45 -5.80
C ALA A 52 -9.66 -5.10 -5.32
N LEU A 53 -9.69 -5.93 -4.27
CA LEU A 53 -8.51 -6.61 -3.73
C LEU A 53 -7.79 -7.48 -4.75
N PHE A 54 -8.48 -7.98 -5.78
CA PHE A 54 -7.88 -8.84 -6.78
C PHE A 54 -6.87 -8.12 -7.68
N THR A 55 -6.95 -6.79 -7.80
CA THR A 55 -6.04 -6.00 -8.66
C THR A 55 -4.85 -5.44 -7.88
N VAL A 56 -4.97 -5.33 -6.56
CA VAL A 56 -3.97 -4.71 -5.67
C VAL A 56 -2.60 -5.40 -5.71
N PRO A 57 -2.48 -6.75 -5.74
CA PRO A 57 -1.18 -7.42 -5.76
C PRO A 57 -0.31 -7.06 -6.97
N GLY A 58 -0.89 -6.48 -8.03
CA GLY A 58 -0.20 -6.15 -9.27
C GLY A 58 1.02 -5.26 -9.07
N ASP A 59 0.94 -4.24 -8.23
CA ASP A 59 2.05 -3.29 -8.02
C ASP A 59 3.21 -3.95 -7.26
N ALA A 60 2.91 -4.69 -6.20
CA ALA A 60 3.93 -5.40 -5.43
C ALA A 60 4.64 -6.46 -6.29
N LEU A 61 3.91 -7.17 -7.17
CA LEU A 61 4.47 -8.11 -8.13
C LEU A 61 5.29 -7.42 -9.22
N ALA A 62 4.81 -6.29 -9.75
CA ALA A 62 5.55 -5.47 -10.71
C ALA A 62 6.87 -4.96 -10.10
N GLY A 63 6.86 -4.56 -8.83
CA GLY A 63 8.06 -4.17 -8.09
C GLY A 63 9.07 -5.30 -7.95
N ALA A 64 8.62 -6.52 -7.65
CA ALA A 64 9.48 -7.71 -7.61
C ALA A 64 10.11 -8.00 -8.98
N ALA A 65 9.32 -7.92 -10.05
CA ALA A 65 9.79 -8.11 -11.42
C ALA A 65 10.78 -7.02 -11.84
N ALA A 66 10.52 -5.75 -11.50
CA ALA A 66 11.41 -4.62 -11.76
C ALA A 66 12.76 -4.75 -11.02
N ALA A 67 12.79 -5.44 -9.87
CA ALA A 67 14.02 -5.78 -9.16
C ALA A 67 14.81 -6.93 -9.82
N GLY A 68 14.31 -7.53 -10.91
CA GLY A 68 14.94 -8.67 -11.59
C GLY A 68 14.90 -9.96 -10.80
N LEU A 69 14.03 -10.06 -9.79
CA LEU A 69 13.94 -11.21 -8.89
C LEU A 69 12.63 -11.97 -9.09
N ARG A 70 12.67 -13.29 -8.88
CA ARG A 70 11.45 -14.09 -8.81
C ARG A 70 10.68 -13.76 -7.52
N PRO A 71 9.34 -13.79 -7.52
CA PRO A 71 8.55 -13.63 -6.32
C PRO A 71 9.02 -14.57 -5.20
N ASN A 72 9.24 -14.02 -4.02
CA ASN A 72 9.75 -14.74 -2.85
C ASN A 72 8.93 -14.42 -1.59
N ARG A 73 9.41 -14.87 -0.42
CA ARG A 73 8.74 -14.58 0.87
C ARG A 73 8.58 -13.07 1.13
N GLY A 74 9.55 -12.25 0.75
CA GLY A 74 9.47 -10.80 0.85
C GLY A 74 8.38 -10.22 -0.04
N THR A 75 8.24 -10.72 -1.27
CA THR A 75 7.14 -10.35 -2.18
C THR A 75 5.78 -10.69 -1.57
N ALA A 76 5.62 -11.88 -0.98
CA ALA A 76 4.36 -12.27 -0.33
C ALA A 76 4.01 -11.35 0.86
N LEU A 77 5.00 -10.96 1.67
CA LEU A 77 4.82 -10.00 2.76
C LEU A 77 4.45 -8.60 2.24
N ALA A 78 5.06 -8.16 1.13
CA ALA A 78 4.71 -6.88 0.50
C ALA A 78 3.30 -6.89 -0.10
N VAL A 79 2.87 -7.99 -0.73
CA VAL A 79 1.48 -8.14 -1.20
C VAL A 79 0.50 -8.05 -0.02
N GLY A 80 0.77 -8.75 1.08
CA GLY A 80 -0.05 -8.65 2.29
C GLY A 80 -0.08 -7.23 2.86
N ALA A 81 1.07 -6.55 2.91
CA ALA A 81 1.15 -5.16 3.36
C ALA A 81 0.36 -4.21 2.46
N SER A 82 0.53 -4.32 1.13
CA SER A 82 -0.18 -3.55 0.11
C SER A 82 -1.71 -3.72 0.24
N LEU A 83 -2.21 -4.96 0.37
CA LEU A 83 -3.63 -5.25 0.60
C LEU A 83 -4.15 -4.58 1.87
N CYS A 84 -3.41 -4.68 2.98
CA CYS A 84 -3.79 -4.02 4.24
C CYS A 84 -3.82 -2.50 4.10
N LEU A 85 -2.82 -1.89 3.46
CA LEU A 85 -2.76 -0.43 3.30
C LEU A 85 -3.80 0.10 2.31
N TYR A 86 -4.11 -0.66 1.26
CA TYR A 86 -5.21 -0.38 0.35
C TYR A 86 -6.55 -0.33 1.10
N GLU A 87 -6.84 -1.36 1.89
CA GLU A 87 -8.07 -1.43 2.67
C GLU A 87 -8.13 -0.37 3.78
N ALA A 88 -6.98 -0.03 4.37
CA ALA A 88 -6.90 1.08 5.30
C ALA A 88 -7.31 2.40 4.64
N GLY A 89 -6.80 2.68 3.42
CA GLY A 89 -7.19 3.85 2.63
C GLY A 89 -8.66 3.82 2.23
N MET A 90 -9.20 2.65 1.87
CA MET A 90 -10.62 2.52 1.55
C MET A 90 -11.52 2.88 2.73
N ALA A 91 -11.23 2.33 3.91
CA ALA A 91 -11.97 2.63 5.12
C ALA A 91 -11.81 4.09 5.56
N LEU A 92 -10.60 4.65 5.42
CA LEU A 92 -10.32 6.05 5.76
C LEU A 92 -11.01 7.02 4.80
N ASN A 93 -11.02 6.72 3.50
CA ASN A 93 -11.71 7.53 2.50
C ASN A 93 -13.21 7.60 2.79
N ASP A 94 -13.87 6.45 2.99
CA ASP A 94 -15.30 6.40 3.32
C ASP A 94 -15.59 7.10 4.67
N TRP A 95 -14.67 7.01 5.64
CA TRP A 95 -14.78 7.79 6.87
C TRP A 95 -14.67 9.30 6.63
N ALA A 96 -13.74 9.74 5.78
CA ALA A 96 -13.52 11.15 5.47
C ALA A 96 -14.70 11.75 4.67
N ASP A 97 -15.28 10.97 3.75
CA ASP A 97 -16.39 11.37 2.87
C ASP A 97 -17.76 11.27 3.53
N ARG A 98 -17.86 10.78 4.77
CA ARG A 98 -19.14 10.44 5.43
C ARG A 98 -20.20 11.56 5.41
N ASP A 99 -19.79 12.83 5.50
CA ASP A 99 -20.71 13.96 5.56
C ASP A 99 -21.22 14.33 4.15
N GLU A 100 -20.36 14.21 3.13
CA GLU A 100 -20.71 14.36 1.72
C GLU A 100 -21.59 13.19 1.25
N ASP A 101 -21.17 11.96 1.57
CA ASP A 101 -21.90 10.73 1.26
C ASP A 101 -23.28 10.68 1.95
N ALA A 102 -23.49 11.37 3.07
CA ALA A 102 -24.80 11.47 3.71
C ALA A 102 -25.81 12.26 2.85
N VAL A 103 -25.34 13.21 2.05
CA VAL A 103 -26.18 13.99 1.14
C VAL A 103 -26.34 13.26 -0.20
N ASP A 104 -25.23 12.80 -0.78
CA ASP A 104 -25.22 12.28 -2.15
C ASP A 104 -25.60 10.80 -2.25
N ARG A 105 -25.24 10.01 -1.23
CA ARG A 105 -25.36 8.53 -1.23
C ARG A 105 -25.73 7.99 0.16
N PRO A 106 -26.91 8.34 0.69
CA PRO A 106 -27.29 8.03 2.08
C PRO A 106 -27.36 6.53 2.39
N HIS A 107 -27.43 5.67 1.37
CA HIS A 107 -27.45 4.21 1.52
C HIS A 107 -26.08 3.61 1.90
N ARG A 108 -24.98 4.35 1.78
CA ARG A 108 -23.62 3.85 2.07
C ARG A 108 -23.47 3.39 3.53
N PRO A 109 -22.56 2.45 3.85
CA PRO A 109 -22.49 1.81 5.16
C PRO A 109 -22.35 2.79 6.35
N ILE A 110 -21.56 3.86 6.21
CA ILE A 110 -21.34 4.84 7.29
C ILE A 110 -22.54 5.80 7.43
N PRO A 111 -22.99 6.53 6.38
CA PRO A 111 -24.13 7.43 6.52
C PRO A 111 -25.45 6.74 6.87
N SER A 112 -25.66 5.51 6.39
CA SER A 112 -26.85 4.71 6.75
C SER A 112 -26.84 4.21 8.20
N GLY A 113 -25.76 4.43 8.95
CA GLY A 113 -25.62 3.97 10.34
C GLY A 113 -25.35 2.48 10.50
N ARG A 114 -25.15 1.73 9.40
CA ARG A 114 -24.79 0.30 9.44
C ARG A 114 -23.41 0.08 10.05
N ILE A 115 -22.48 1.00 9.82
CA ILE A 115 -21.14 1.02 10.41
C ILE A 115 -20.90 2.35 11.12
N ALA A 116 -20.54 2.30 12.40
CA ALA A 116 -20.20 3.49 13.16
C ALA A 116 -18.93 4.16 12.60
N PRO A 117 -18.87 5.50 12.46
CA PRO A 117 -17.67 6.19 11.98
C PRO A 117 -16.41 5.85 12.79
N GLY A 118 -16.53 5.74 14.11
CA GLY A 118 -15.42 5.33 14.97
C GLY A 118 -14.90 3.92 14.68
N ALA A 119 -15.79 3.00 14.29
CA ALA A 119 -15.39 1.64 13.90
C ALA A 119 -14.65 1.63 12.55
N ALA A 120 -15.08 2.44 11.58
CA ALA A 120 -14.40 2.58 10.30
C ALA A 120 -12.99 3.17 10.47
N LEU A 121 -12.85 4.22 11.30
CA LEU A 121 -11.55 4.80 11.62
C LEU A 121 -10.64 3.84 12.37
N ALA A 122 -11.19 3.08 13.32
CA ALA A 122 -10.45 2.03 14.03
C ALA A 122 -9.98 0.92 13.07
N ALA A 123 -10.82 0.51 12.12
CA ALA A 123 -10.44 -0.45 11.08
C ALA A 123 -9.31 0.09 10.19
N ALA A 124 -9.41 1.35 9.74
CA ALA A 124 -8.35 2.00 8.98
C ALA A 124 -7.01 2.02 9.74
N GLY A 125 -7.03 2.38 11.02
CA GLY A 125 -5.85 2.36 11.88
C GLY A 125 -5.28 0.95 12.09
N ALA A 126 -6.14 -0.04 12.36
CA ALA A 126 -5.73 -1.42 12.57
C ALA A 126 -5.13 -2.06 11.31
N LEU A 127 -5.73 -1.80 10.14
CA LEU A 127 -5.21 -2.26 8.86
C LEU A 127 -3.89 -1.58 8.51
N THR A 128 -3.75 -0.28 8.80
CA THR A 128 -2.47 0.44 8.66
C THR A 128 -1.38 -0.23 9.52
N ALA A 129 -1.69 -0.50 10.79
CA ALA A 129 -0.75 -1.17 11.70
C ALA A 129 -0.37 -2.58 11.24
N ALA A 130 -1.35 -3.36 10.76
CA ALA A 130 -1.11 -4.69 10.21
C ALA A 130 -0.20 -4.65 8.97
N GLY A 131 -0.44 -3.69 8.05
CA GLY A 131 0.40 -3.50 6.87
C GLY A 131 1.84 -3.15 7.23
N LEU A 132 2.04 -2.23 8.17
CA LEU A 132 3.37 -1.87 8.68
C LEU A 132 4.05 -3.06 9.40
N ALA A 133 3.31 -3.85 10.16
CA ALA A 133 3.84 -5.05 10.80
C ALA A 133 4.33 -6.08 9.77
N LEU A 134 3.58 -6.31 8.69
CA LEU A 134 4.00 -7.18 7.58
C LEU A 134 5.24 -6.63 6.87
N ALA A 135 5.28 -5.33 6.58
CA ALA A 135 6.43 -4.68 5.96
C ALA A 135 7.69 -4.76 6.85
N SER A 136 7.54 -4.62 8.18
CA SER A 136 8.64 -4.76 9.14
C SER A 136 9.30 -6.15 9.07
N ARG A 137 8.51 -7.20 8.82
CA ARG A 137 8.98 -8.59 8.67
C ARG A 137 9.69 -8.82 7.34
N ALA A 138 9.47 -7.96 6.35
CA ALA A 138 10.18 -8.00 5.07
C ALA A 138 11.51 -7.23 5.12
N GLY A 139 11.71 -6.33 6.09
CA GLY A 139 12.98 -5.65 6.37
C GLY A 139 12.83 -4.14 6.56
N ARG A 140 13.92 -3.50 7.03
CA ARG A 140 13.95 -2.04 7.28
C ARG A 140 13.62 -1.18 6.05
N PRO A 141 14.15 -1.47 4.83
CA PRO A 141 13.80 -0.69 3.64
C PRO A 141 12.31 -0.77 3.31
N ALA A 142 11.72 -1.97 3.38
CA ALA A 142 10.30 -2.17 3.12
C ALA A 142 9.43 -1.41 4.14
N LEU A 143 9.80 -1.43 5.42
CA LEU A 143 9.10 -0.67 6.46
C LEU A 143 9.13 0.84 6.21
N ALA A 144 10.28 1.39 5.79
CA ALA A 144 10.39 2.82 5.48
C ALA A 144 9.46 3.22 4.32
N VAL A 145 9.43 2.41 3.26
CA VAL A 145 8.54 2.63 2.11
C VAL A 145 7.07 2.50 2.51
N ALA A 146 6.71 1.46 3.26
CA ALA A 146 5.35 1.25 3.75
C ALA A 146 4.88 2.42 4.66
N THR A 147 5.78 2.97 5.48
CA THR A 147 5.49 4.14 6.33
C THR A 147 5.22 5.39 5.48
N ALA A 148 6.05 5.63 4.46
CA ALA A 148 5.82 6.74 3.53
C ALA A 148 4.52 6.56 2.73
N LEU A 149 4.21 5.32 2.32
CA LEU A 149 2.96 4.97 1.64
C LEU A 149 1.76 5.26 2.53
N SER A 150 1.74 4.76 3.77
CA SER A 150 0.67 5.03 4.73
C SER A 150 0.47 6.53 4.96
N ALA A 151 1.56 7.28 5.15
CA ALA A 151 1.47 8.74 5.31
C ALA A 151 0.87 9.42 4.07
N THR A 152 1.23 8.97 2.87
CA THR A 152 0.68 9.48 1.61
C THR A 152 -0.81 9.19 1.47
N VAL A 153 -1.24 7.97 1.81
CA VAL A 153 -2.66 7.57 1.79
C VAL A 153 -3.47 8.44 2.75
N TRP A 154 -3.02 8.58 3.99
CA TRP A 154 -3.70 9.41 4.99
C TRP A 154 -3.74 10.89 4.59
N ALA A 155 -2.63 11.42 4.03
CA ALA A 155 -2.61 12.80 3.53
C ALA A 155 -3.57 13.00 2.35
N TYR A 156 -3.66 12.01 1.46
CA TYR A 156 -4.60 12.02 0.34
C TYR A 156 -6.05 12.07 0.81
N ASP A 157 -6.45 11.10 1.65
CA ASP A 157 -7.84 10.91 2.06
C ASP A 157 -8.38 12.07 2.91
N LEU A 158 -7.51 12.68 3.74
CA LEU A 158 -7.92 13.72 4.68
C LEU A 158 -7.79 15.15 4.13
N ARG A 159 -6.95 15.37 3.11
CA ARG A 159 -6.60 16.74 2.67
C ARG A 159 -6.47 16.88 1.16
N LEU A 160 -5.70 16.02 0.50
CA LEU A 160 -5.23 16.32 -0.86
C LEU A 160 -6.24 15.97 -1.95
N LYS A 161 -7.18 15.06 -1.70
CA LYS A 161 -8.10 14.57 -2.74
C LYS A 161 -8.98 15.64 -3.37
N HIS A 162 -9.28 16.74 -2.66
CA HIS A 162 -10.04 17.89 -3.19
C HIS A 162 -9.16 19.04 -3.69
N THR A 163 -7.85 18.80 -3.85
CA THR A 163 -6.87 19.80 -4.27
C THR A 163 -6.26 19.45 -5.63
N ALA A 164 -5.61 20.41 -6.28
CA ALA A 164 -4.84 20.16 -7.50
C ALA A 164 -3.69 19.13 -7.32
N ALA A 165 -3.27 18.88 -6.08
CA ALA A 165 -2.24 17.89 -5.75
C ALA A 165 -2.76 16.44 -5.70
N GLY A 166 -4.08 16.21 -5.76
CA GLY A 166 -4.70 14.88 -5.67
C GLY A 166 -4.11 13.85 -6.63
N PRO A 167 -3.98 14.14 -7.94
CA PRO A 167 -3.37 13.20 -8.90
C PRO A 167 -1.91 12.88 -8.59
N ALA A 168 -1.14 13.86 -8.11
CA ALA A 168 0.26 13.66 -7.75
C ALA A 168 0.40 12.76 -6.51
N ALA A 169 -0.47 12.94 -5.50
CA ALA A 169 -0.51 12.09 -4.32
C ALA A 169 -0.90 10.64 -4.68
N MET A 170 -1.87 10.46 -5.58
CA MET A 170 -2.26 9.13 -6.06
C MET A 170 -1.11 8.45 -6.84
N ALA A 171 -0.45 9.19 -7.74
CA ALA A 171 0.72 8.68 -8.47
C ALA A 171 1.86 8.30 -7.51
N THR A 172 2.08 9.10 -6.46
CA THR A 172 3.06 8.82 -5.41
C THR A 172 2.70 7.55 -4.64
N ALA A 173 1.43 7.36 -4.27
CA ALA A 173 0.98 6.14 -3.61
C ALA A 173 1.23 4.89 -4.47
N ARG A 174 0.90 4.93 -5.77
CA ARG A 174 1.17 3.81 -6.71
C ARG A 174 2.68 3.55 -6.85
N GLY A 175 3.49 4.59 -6.99
CA GLY A 175 4.94 4.47 -7.06
C GLY A 175 5.54 3.85 -5.79
N LEU A 176 5.06 4.25 -4.62
CA LEU A 176 5.49 3.72 -3.33
C LEU A 176 5.06 2.27 -3.12
N ASP A 177 3.87 1.87 -3.58
CA ASP A 177 3.40 0.49 -3.48
C ASP A 177 4.22 -0.48 -4.37
N LEU A 178 4.56 -0.04 -5.58
CA LEU A 178 5.52 -0.77 -6.43
C LEU A 178 6.89 -0.86 -5.75
N LEU A 179 7.39 0.25 -5.20
CA LEU A 179 8.68 0.28 -4.51
C LEU A 179 8.69 -0.61 -3.25
N LEU A 180 7.56 -0.75 -2.57
CA LEU A 180 7.39 -1.68 -1.45
C LEU A 180 7.62 -3.13 -1.90
N GLY A 181 7.03 -3.52 -3.04
CA GLY A 181 7.28 -4.81 -3.67
C GLY A 181 8.75 -5.05 -3.99
N ALA A 182 9.41 -4.08 -4.61
CA ALA A 182 10.83 -4.17 -4.97
C ALA A 182 11.74 -4.31 -3.74
N THR A 183 11.58 -3.41 -2.76
CA THR A 183 12.44 -3.35 -1.56
C THR A 183 12.25 -4.56 -0.64
N ALA A 184 11.03 -5.07 -0.50
CA ALA A 184 10.74 -6.27 0.27
C ALA A 184 11.34 -7.53 -0.40
N THR A 185 11.20 -7.66 -1.71
CA THR A 185 11.74 -8.79 -2.47
C THR A 185 13.27 -8.83 -2.38
N LEU A 186 13.94 -7.68 -2.54
CA LEU A 186 15.39 -7.55 -2.40
C LEU A 186 15.88 -7.87 -0.98
N SER A 187 15.16 -7.42 0.04
CA SER A 187 15.54 -7.63 1.44
C SER A 187 15.49 -9.11 1.83
N ALA A 188 14.47 -9.84 1.37
CA ALA A 188 14.35 -11.28 1.62
C ALA A 188 15.46 -12.10 0.94
N THR A 189 15.93 -11.70 -0.25
CA THR A 189 17.05 -12.37 -0.94
C THR A 189 18.38 -12.15 -0.22
N ARG A 190 18.58 -10.99 0.43
CA ARG A 190 19.80 -10.68 1.19
C ARG A 190 19.85 -11.33 2.56
N GLN A 191 18.74 -11.83 3.06
CA GLN A 191 18.68 -12.51 4.35
C GLN A 191 19.05 -13.98 4.13
N PRO A 192 20.25 -14.43 4.55
CA PRO A 192 20.59 -15.85 4.43
C PRO A 192 19.56 -16.66 5.22
N ALA A 193 19.07 -17.76 4.65
CA ALA A 193 18.21 -18.69 5.34
C ALA A 193 18.92 -19.12 6.63
N THR A 194 18.48 -18.59 7.77
CA THR A 194 18.91 -19.05 9.10
C THR A 194 18.39 -20.48 9.27
N GLY A 195 19.23 -21.44 8.89
CA GLY A 195 18.89 -22.86 8.92
C GLY A 195 20.02 -23.83 8.56
N GLU A 196 21.24 -23.36 8.32
CA GLU A 196 22.41 -24.27 8.25
C GLU A 196 23.22 -24.18 9.55
N PRO A 197 23.57 -25.32 10.19
CA PRO A 197 24.55 -25.34 11.25
C PRO A 197 25.87 -24.87 10.67
N ARG A 198 26.34 -23.72 11.18
CA ARG A 198 27.63 -23.15 10.86
C ARG A 198 28.71 -24.05 11.47
N PHE A 199 29.14 -25.09 10.75
CA PHE A 199 30.43 -25.71 11.03
C PHE A 199 31.48 -24.64 10.75
N GLY A 200 31.99 -24.05 11.83
CA GLY A 200 32.97 -22.97 11.76
C GLY A 200 34.23 -23.44 11.03
N PRO A 201 34.97 -22.53 10.35
CA PRO A 201 36.31 -22.85 9.94
C PRO A 201 37.13 -23.02 11.22
N ALA A 202 37.56 -24.24 11.52
CA ALA A 202 38.61 -24.47 12.49
C ALA A 202 39.85 -23.73 11.98
N ALA A 203 40.16 -22.61 12.63
CA ALA A 203 41.41 -21.92 12.47
C ALA A 203 42.54 -22.85 12.94
N ALA A 204 43.33 -23.36 12.00
CA ALA A 204 44.69 -23.78 12.27
C ALA A 204 45.60 -22.69 11.68
N ALA A 205 45.91 -21.70 12.52
CA ALA A 205 46.98 -20.75 12.27
C ALA A 205 48.31 -21.38 12.65
N SER A 206 49.26 -21.47 11.71
CA SER A 206 50.68 -21.14 11.92
C SER A 206 51.50 -21.42 10.64
N SER A 207 51.86 -20.37 9.92
CA SER A 207 53.12 -20.32 9.13
C SER A 207 54.29 -20.13 10.13
N PRO A 208 55.55 -20.56 9.87
CA PRO A 208 56.33 -20.16 8.69
C PRO A 208 57.28 -21.23 8.12
N ASP A 209 57.60 -21.18 6.81
CA ASP A 209 59.00 -21.20 6.38
C ASP A 209 59.13 -20.98 4.86
N ALA A 210 59.67 -19.82 4.51
CA ALA A 210 60.26 -19.55 3.22
C ALA A 210 61.78 -19.68 3.38
N ALA A 211 62.37 -20.80 2.97
CA ALA A 211 63.80 -20.90 2.60
C ALA A 211 64.21 -22.35 2.25
N VAL A 212 63.98 -22.80 1.01
CA VAL A 212 64.91 -23.77 0.35
C VAL A 212 65.02 -23.42 -1.14
N VAL A 213 65.71 -22.31 -1.41
CA VAL A 213 66.52 -22.15 -2.62
C VAL A 213 67.95 -22.09 -2.11
N SER A 214 68.68 -23.21 -2.21
CA SER A 214 70.13 -23.30 -2.46
C SER A 214 70.66 -24.69 -2.12
N ALA A 215 71.43 -25.23 -3.06
CA ALA A 215 72.43 -26.29 -2.93
C ALA A 215 71.94 -27.72 -2.66
N ARG A 216 71.86 -28.51 -3.73
CA ARG A 216 72.69 -29.73 -3.93
C ARG A 216 72.37 -30.39 -5.27
N GLY A 217 73.40 -30.68 -6.05
CA GLY A 217 73.29 -31.59 -7.20
C GLY A 217 74.21 -31.31 -8.37
N ALA A 218 75.46 -30.90 -8.14
CA ALA A 218 76.52 -31.14 -9.11
C ALA A 218 76.73 -32.66 -9.24
N VAL A 219 76.29 -33.24 -10.36
CA VAL A 219 76.71 -34.58 -10.80
C VAL A 219 77.40 -34.39 -12.14
N ALA A 220 78.64 -34.87 -12.17
CA ALA A 220 79.61 -34.78 -13.24
C ALA A 220 79.09 -35.35 -14.57
N ALA A 221 79.31 -34.60 -15.64
CA ALA A 221 79.37 -35.13 -17.00
C ALA A 221 80.84 -35.08 -17.43
N SER A 222 81.46 -36.25 -17.41
CA SER A 222 82.78 -36.54 -17.98
C SER A 222 82.74 -36.51 -19.50
N SER A 223 83.68 -35.80 -20.11
CA SER A 223 84.02 -35.85 -21.53
C SER A 223 84.59 -37.22 -21.92
N PRO A 224 84.34 -37.74 -23.14
CA PRO A 224 85.21 -38.73 -23.74
C PRO A 224 86.25 -38.05 -24.66
N GLY A 225 87.53 -38.35 -24.43
CA GLY A 225 88.58 -38.17 -25.41
C GLY A 225 88.74 -39.44 -26.24
N ALA A 226 88.83 -39.25 -27.56
CA ALA A 226 89.51 -40.11 -28.53
C ALA A 226 89.93 -39.20 -29.69
#